data_AF-A0A2H0XHK7-F1
#
_entry.id   AF-A0A2H0XHK7-F1
#
_cell.length_a   1.000
_cell.length_b   1.000
_cell.length_c   1.000
_cell.angle_alpha   90.00
_cell.angle_beta   90.00
_cell.angle_gamma   90.00
#
_symmetry.space_group_name_H-M   'P 1'
#
loop_
_entity.id
_entity.type
_entity.pdbx_description
1 polymer ?
#
loop_
_entity_poly.entity_id
_entity_poly.type
_entity_poly.pdbx_seq_one_letter_code
_entity_poly.pdbx_strand_id
1 'polypeptide(L)'
;EIKIVEIEKPDDVNLILAQSHFIKTVEDVYECLVSSVPGIKFGLAFAESSGPRLTRYTGTDEELTKLARENLTRIGAGHSLIIFLRDAYPINVLPRLKGIEEIVNIYCATANACQVIVAETEKGRGILGVIDGETPLGEEGEKEIKERKEFLRKIGYKLNS
;
A
#
# COMPACT_ATOMS: atom_id res chain seq x y z
N GLU A 1 -8.89 -21.30 8.26
CA GLU A 1 -10.03 -20.36 8.18
C GLU A 1 -9.70 -19.27 7.16
N ILE A 2 -10.68 -18.75 6.41
CA ILE A 2 -10.48 -17.57 5.56
C ILE A 2 -11.19 -16.38 6.22
N LYS A 3 -10.50 -15.26 6.34
CA LYS A 3 -10.96 -14.01 6.95
C LYS A 3 -10.88 -12.88 5.94
N ILE A 4 -11.83 -11.96 6.02
CA ILE A 4 -11.81 -10.70 5.28
C ILE A 4 -11.48 -9.60 6.27
N VAL A 5 -10.37 -8.88 6.03
CA VAL A 5 -9.90 -7.80 6.88
C VAL A 5 -10.09 -6.48 6.13
N GLU A 6 -10.93 -5.61 6.67
CA GLU A 6 -11.11 -4.24 6.15
C GLU A 6 -9.89 -3.38 6.44
N ILE A 7 -9.43 -2.62 5.45
CA ILE A 7 -8.42 -1.59 5.66
C ILE A 7 -9.11 -0.30 6.07
N GLU A 8 -8.87 0.14 7.31
CA GLU A 8 -9.34 1.44 7.77
C GLU A 8 -8.33 2.51 7.34
N LYS A 9 -8.81 3.52 6.63
CA LYS A 9 -8.06 4.71 6.28
C LYS A 9 -9.02 5.86 5.93
N PRO A 10 -8.59 7.12 6.06
CA PRO A 10 -9.28 8.25 5.46
C PRO A 10 -9.34 8.16 3.92
N ASP A 11 -10.28 8.87 3.31
CA ASP A 11 -10.48 8.89 1.85
C ASP A 11 -9.31 9.56 1.10
N ASP A 12 -8.64 10.53 1.73
CA ASP A 12 -7.49 11.25 1.18
C ASP A 12 -6.17 10.47 1.25
N VAL A 13 -6.18 9.29 1.90
CA VAL A 13 -4.97 8.49 2.14
C VAL A 13 -4.88 7.34 1.12
N ASN A 14 -3.70 7.16 0.54
CA ASN A 14 -3.37 6.02 -0.30
C ASN A 14 -2.74 4.89 0.53
N LEU A 15 -3.07 3.65 0.19
CA LEU A 15 -2.53 2.41 0.74
C LEU A 15 -1.53 1.80 -0.25
N ILE A 16 -0.44 1.21 0.25
CA ILE A 16 0.35 0.20 -0.45
C ILE A 16 0.52 -1.01 0.49
N LEU A 17 0.19 -2.20 0.00
CA LEU A 17 0.36 -3.46 0.73
C LEU A 17 1.31 -4.38 -0.05
N ALA A 18 2.32 -4.91 0.63
CA ALA A 18 3.39 -5.70 0.03
C ALA A 18 3.79 -6.89 0.91
N GLN A 19 4.40 -7.91 0.30
CA GLN A 19 5.20 -8.90 1.01
C GLN A 19 6.66 -8.47 0.96
N SER A 20 7.33 -8.51 2.11
CA SER A 20 8.76 -8.23 2.22
C SER A 20 9.48 -9.37 2.96
N HIS A 21 10.74 -9.16 3.31
CA HIS A 21 11.48 -9.98 4.27
C HIS A 21 12.63 -9.17 4.87
N PHE A 22 13.22 -9.66 5.96
CA PHE A 22 14.39 -9.05 6.61
C PHE A 22 14.14 -7.67 7.26
N ILE A 23 14.79 -7.42 8.39
CA ILE A 23 14.52 -6.24 9.25
C ILE A 23 14.90 -4.92 8.58
N LYS A 24 15.87 -4.96 7.64
CA LYS A 24 16.32 -3.82 6.85
C LYS A 24 15.20 -3.19 6.00
N THR A 25 14.13 -3.95 5.70
CA THR A 25 12.88 -3.44 5.08
C THR A 25 12.45 -2.10 5.66
N VAL A 26 12.51 -1.93 6.99
CA VAL A 26 11.98 -0.73 7.66
C VAL A 26 12.75 0.52 7.25
N GLU A 27 14.09 0.46 7.30
CA GLU A 27 14.95 1.60 6.99
C GLU A 27 15.03 1.84 5.47
N ASP A 28 15.15 0.77 4.67
CA ASP A 28 15.29 0.90 3.21
C ASP A 28 14.01 1.42 2.55
N VAL A 29 12.85 0.99 3.03
CA VAL A 29 11.57 1.55 2.57
C VAL A 29 11.45 3.00 3.02
N TYR A 30 11.83 3.34 4.25
CA TYR A 30 11.82 4.72 4.72
C TYR A 30 12.70 5.62 3.84
N GLU A 31 13.95 5.23 3.59
CA GLU A 31 14.91 5.95 2.74
C GLU A 31 14.42 6.09 1.30
N CYS A 32 13.85 5.01 0.74
CA CYS A 32 13.22 5.03 -0.57
C CYS A 32 12.10 6.06 -0.65
N LEU A 33 11.22 6.13 0.35
CA LEU A 33 10.08 7.04 0.35
C LEU A 33 10.54 8.50 0.48
N VAL A 34 11.39 8.83 1.45
CA VAL A 34 11.87 10.22 1.66
C VAL A 34 12.70 10.74 0.49
N SER A 35 13.39 9.86 -0.25
CA SER A 35 14.16 10.24 -1.44
C SER A 35 13.32 10.34 -2.72
N SER A 36 12.06 9.87 -2.70
CA SER A 36 11.17 9.86 -3.87
C SER A 36 10.39 11.15 -4.03
N VAL A 37 9.88 11.73 -2.94
CA VAL A 37 9.11 12.98 -2.94
C VAL A 37 9.57 13.85 -1.78
N PRO A 38 10.10 15.07 -2.02
CA PRO A 38 10.48 15.99 -0.94
C PRO A 38 9.31 16.29 -0.01
N GLY A 39 9.50 16.11 1.30
CA GLY A 39 8.47 16.39 2.29
C GLY A 39 7.31 15.38 2.35
N ILE A 40 7.46 14.20 1.71
CA ILE A 40 6.45 13.14 1.70
C ILE A 40 5.91 12.83 3.10
N LYS A 41 4.60 12.67 3.20
CA LYS A 41 3.90 12.24 4.42
C LYS A 41 3.52 10.78 4.30
N PHE A 42 4.13 9.95 5.14
CA PHE A 42 3.81 8.54 5.20
C PHE A 42 3.99 7.94 6.58
N GLY A 43 3.35 6.80 6.78
CA GLY A 43 3.66 5.86 7.84
C GLY A 43 3.73 4.45 7.28
N LEU A 44 4.67 3.65 7.78
CA LEU A 44 4.82 2.25 7.39
C LEU A 44 4.85 1.34 8.61
N ALA A 45 4.42 0.09 8.41
CA ALA A 45 4.55 -0.97 9.38
C ALA A 45 4.91 -2.29 8.68
N PHE A 46 5.83 -3.04 9.27
CA PHE A 46 6.36 -4.32 8.80
C PHE A 46 6.22 -5.38 9.91
N ALA A 47 5.70 -6.55 9.54
CA ALA A 47 5.45 -7.65 10.46
C ALA A 47 6.65 -8.59 10.52
N GLU A 48 7.49 -8.49 11.54
CA GLU A 48 8.58 -9.45 11.75
C GLU A 48 8.00 -10.86 11.95
N SER A 49 8.46 -11.85 11.17
CA SER A 49 7.85 -13.19 11.17
C SER A 49 8.62 -14.23 12.00
N SER A 50 9.71 -13.84 12.66
CA SER A 50 10.54 -14.73 13.50
C SER A 50 11.09 -13.98 14.72
N GLY A 51 11.69 -14.71 15.66
CA GLY A 51 12.26 -14.11 16.86
C GLY A 51 11.19 -13.40 17.70
N PRO A 52 11.37 -12.11 18.07
CA PRO A 52 10.40 -11.33 18.83
C PRO A 52 9.02 -11.16 18.16
N ARG A 53 8.94 -11.31 16.82
CA ARG A 53 7.70 -11.19 16.03
C ARG A 53 6.96 -9.86 16.26
N LEU A 54 7.72 -8.77 16.32
CA LEU A 54 7.17 -7.45 16.58
C LEU A 54 6.71 -6.76 15.29
N THR A 55 5.68 -5.93 15.40
CA THR A 55 5.39 -4.95 14.35
C THR A 55 6.43 -3.83 14.44
N ARG A 56 7.23 -3.70 13.39
CA ARG A 56 8.24 -2.65 13.22
C ARG A 56 7.62 -1.53 12.41
N TYR A 57 7.88 -0.29 12.75
CA TYR A 57 7.21 0.84 12.11
C TYR A 57 8.09 2.08 12.15
N THR A 58 7.89 2.95 11.18
CA THR A 58 8.50 4.28 11.10
C THR A 58 7.68 5.12 10.13
N GLY A 59 7.98 6.41 10.03
CA GLY A 59 7.28 7.31 9.13
C GLY A 59 7.67 8.76 9.35
N THR A 60 7.17 9.61 8.48
CA THR A 60 7.30 11.08 8.57
C THR A 60 6.03 11.74 9.12
N ASP A 61 4.99 10.95 9.37
CA ASP A 61 3.71 11.37 9.91
C ASP A 61 3.22 10.36 10.98
N GLU A 62 2.97 10.85 12.19
CA GLU A 62 2.61 10.01 13.34
C GLU A 62 1.22 9.37 13.20
N GLU A 63 0.26 10.08 12.60
CA GLU A 63 -1.09 9.56 12.38
C GLU A 63 -1.05 8.40 11.39
N LEU A 64 -0.36 8.58 10.26
CA LEU A 64 -0.21 7.53 9.25
C LEU A 64 0.60 6.35 9.79
N THR A 65 1.58 6.60 10.66
CA THR A 65 2.38 5.54 11.29
C THR A 65 1.53 4.71 12.25
N LYS A 66 0.66 5.36 13.03
CA LYS A 66 -0.33 4.68 13.87
C LYS A 66 -1.30 3.86 13.02
N LEU A 67 -1.82 4.45 11.95
CA LEU A 67 -2.75 3.79 11.02
C LEU A 67 -2.13 2.52 10.39
N ALA A 68 -0.85 2.59 9.98
CA ALA A 68 -0.09 1.46 9.45
C ALA A 68 -0.03 0.30 10.45
N ARG A 69 0.30 0.61 11.72
CA ARG A 69 0.42 -0.40 12.78
C ARG A 69 -0.93 -1.07 13.08
N GLU A 70 -2.01 -0.30 13.16
CA GLU A 70 -3.33 -0.81 13.50
C GLU A 70 -3.86 -1.75 12.39
N ASN A 71 -3.75 -1.32 11.13
CA ASN A 71 -4.10 -2.17 9.99
C ASN A 71 -3.24 -3.43 9.91
N LEU A 72 -1.91 -3.32 10.09
CA LEU A 72 -1.04 -4.49 10.04
C LEU A 72 -1.35 -5.48 11.16
N THR A 73 -1.72 -4.98 12.35
CA THR A 73 -2.14 -5.82 13.48
C THR A 73 -3.40 -6.60 13.14
N ARG A 74 -4.38 -5.97 12.47
CA ARG A 74 -5.60 -6.64 12.01
C ARG A 74 -5.31 -7.72 10.96
N ILE A 75 -4.42 -7.43 9.99
CA ILE A 75 -3.98 -8.40 8.98
C ILE A 75 -3.25 -9.57 9.68
N GLY A 76 -2.22 -9.27 10.47
CA GLY A 76 -1.49 -10.23 11.28
C GLY A 76 -0.71 -11.29 10.49
N ALA A 77 -0.42 -11.03 9.22
CA ALA A 77 0.37 -11.92 8.37
C ALA A 77 1.87 -11.63 8.54
N GLY A 78 2.68 -12.68 8.70
CA GLY A 78 4.12 -12.52 8.82
C GLY A 78 4.73 -11.93 7.55
N HIS A 79 5.72 -11.05 7.72
CA HIS A 79 6.46 -10.41 6.64
C HIS A 79 5.62 -9.53 5.69
N SER A 80 4.37 -9.23 6.02
CA SER A 80 3.63 -8.18 5.31
C SER A 80 4.14 -6.80 5.69
N LEU A 81 4.18 -5.91 4.70
CA LEU A 81 4.51 -4.50 4.81
C LEU A 81 3.29 -3.69 4.36
N ILE A 82 2.87 -2.72 5.17
CA ILE A 82 1.83 -1.76 4.81
C ILE A 82 2.39 -0.34 4.88
N ILE A 83 2.04 0.49 3.91
CA ILE A 83 2.45 1.89 3.81
C ILE A 83 1.20 2.72 3.55
N PHE A 84 1.04 3.81 4.29
CA PHE A 84 0.03 4.83 4.02
C PHE A 84 0.69 6.13 3.58
N LEU A 85 0.15 6.76 2.55
CA LEU A 85 0.64 8.02 1.98
C LEU A 85 -0.46 9.09 2.03
N ARG A 86 -0.10 10.31 2.43
CA ARG A 86 -0.93 11.51 2.29
C ARG A 86 -0.18 12.54 1.43
N ASP A 87 -0.91 13.27 0.60
CA ASP A 87 -0.35 14.26 -0.35
C ASP A 87 0.71 13.71 -1.32
N ALA A 88 0.74 12.38 -1.49
CA ALA A 88 1.59 11.66 -2.43
C ALA A 88 0.83 10.44 -2.97
N TYR A 89 1.15 10.04 -4.20
CA TYR A 89 0.46 8.96 -4.90
C TYR A 89 1.38 7.75 -5.06
N PRO A 90 0.84 6.53 -5.10
CA PRO A 90 1.65 5.33 -5.30
C PRO A 90 2.53 5.37 -6.55
N ILE A 91 2.05 5.99 -7.64
CA ILE A 91 2.83 6.16 -8.87
C ILE A 91 4.15 6.94 -8.68
N ASN A 92 4.26 7.75 -7.62
CA ASN A 92 5.49 8.47 -7.30
C ASN A 92 6.58 7.55 -6.71
N VAL A 93 6.21 6.44 -6.07
CA VAL A 93 7.11 5.62 -5.24
C VAL A 93 7.23 4.17 -5.70
N LEU A 94 6.19 3.61 -6.35
CA LEU A 94 6.13 2.20 -6.75
C LEU A 94 7.34 1.72 -7.59
N PRO A 95 7.87 2.49 -8.56
CA PRO A 95 9.02 2.03 -9.33
C PRO A 95 10.26 1.78 -8.47
N ARG A 96 10.51 2.63 -7.46
CA ARG A 96 11.67 2.48 -6.56
C ARG A 96 11.42 1.41 -5.51
N LEU A 97 10.21 1.35 -4.94
CA LEU A 97 9.83 0.30 -3.98
C LEU A 97 10.02 -1.10 -4.57
N LYS A 98 9.64 -1.30 -5.85
CA LYS A 98 9.86 -2.58 -6.56
C LYS A 98 11.33 -2.94 -6.77
N GLY A 99 12.23 -1.96 -6.66
CA GLY A 99 13.68 -2.17 -6.77
C GLY A 99 14.37 -2.47 -5.45
N ILE A 100 13.65 -2.41 -4.32
CA ILE A 100 14.20 -2.77 -3.01
C ILE A 100 14.33 -4.29 -2.93
N GLU A 101 15.51 -4.77 -2.54
CA GLU A 101 15.85 -6.20 -2.49
C GLU A 101 14.97 -6.98 -1.53
N GLU A 102 14.48 -6.33 -0.48
CA GLU A 102 13.61 -6.92 0.52
C GLU A 102 12.19 -7.19 0.01
N ILE A 103 11.72 -6.44 -1.00
CA ILE A 103 10.34 -6.50 -1.49
C ILE A 103 10.14 -7.71 -2.41
N VAL A 104 9.30 -8.63 -1.98
CA VAL A 104 8.99 -9.85 -2.73
C VAL A 104 7.88 -9.60 -3.75
N ASN A 105 6.79 -8.95 -3.32
CA ASN A 105 5.70 -8.54 -4.21
C ASN A 105 4.90 -7.36 -3.62
N ILE A 106 4.05 -6.77 -4.46
CA ILE A 106 3.08 -5.74 -4.06
C ILE A 106 1.70 -6.31 -4.36
N TYR A 107 0.84 -6.40 -3.35
CA TYR A 107 -0.53 -6.90 -3.47
C TYR A 107 -1.46 -5.84 -4.06
N CYS A 108 -1.39 -4.60 -3.57
CA CYS A 108 -2.19 -3.48 -4.08
C CYS A 108 -1.53 -2.13 -3.78
N ALA A 109 -2.02 -1.10 -4.48
CA ALA A 109 -1.63 0.29 -4.28
C ALA A 109 -2.79 1.22 -4.71
N THR A 110 -3.54 1.77 -3.76
CA THR A 110 -4.88 2.35 -4.05
C THR A 110 -5.34 3.39 -3.03
N ALA A 111 -6.25 4.27 -3.44
CA ALA A 111 -7.03 5.13 -2.55
C ALA A 111 -8.45 4.61 -2.31
N ASN A 112 -8.86 3.54 -2.99
CA ASN A 112 -10.20 2.95 -2.82
C ASN A 112 -10.35 2.30 -1.42
N ALA A 113 -11.59 2.01 -1.05
CA ALA A 113 -11.87 1.02 0.00
C ALA A 113 -11.22 -0.32 -0.40
N CYS A 114 -10.61 -1.00 0.57
CA CYS A 114 -9.80 -2.18 0.30
C CYS A 114 -9.97 -3.24 1.39
N GLN A 115 -10.13 -4.49 0.96
CA GLN A 115 -10.19 -5.64 1.84
C GLN A 115 -9.02 -6.59 1.57
N VAL A 116 -8.47 -7.19 2.63
CA VAL A 116 -7.42 -8.19 2.55
C VAL A 116 -8.00 -9.56 2.86
N ILE A 117 -7.82 -10.52 1.94
CA ILE A 117 -8.25 -11.90 2.11
C ILE A 117 -7.11 -12.65 2.81
N VAL A 118 -7.34 -13.09 4.04
CA VAL A 118 -6.33 -13.72 4.90
C VAL A 118 -6.69 -15.18 5.15
N ALA A 119 -5.77 -16.09 4.91
CA ALA A 119 -5.86 -17.48 5.38
C ALA A 119 -5.20 -17.61 6.75
N GLU A 120 -5.86 -18.27 7.69
CA GLU A 120 -5.36 -18.59 9.02
C GLU A 120 -5.28 -20.11 9.24
N THR A 121 -4.15 -20.53 9.79
CA THR A 121 -3.81 -21.92 10.16
C THR A 121 -3.23 -21.95 11.57
N GLU A 122 -2.98 -23.13 12.12
CA GLU A 122 -2.28 -23.29 13.40
C GLU A 122 -0.90 -22.62 13.44
N LYS A 123 -0.22 -22.48 12.30
CA LYS A 123 1.09 -21.82 12.20
C LYS A 123 1.00 -20.29 12.23
N GLY A 124 -0.09 -19.72 11.74
CA GLY A 124 -0.24 -18.28 11.55
C GLY A 124 -1.07 -17.91 10.31
N ARG A 125 -0.87 -16.68 9.84
CA ARG A 125 -1.65 -16.06 8.76
C ARG A 125 -0.83 -15.76 7.51
N GLY A 126 -1.49 -15.87 6.35
CA GLY A 126 -0.96 -15.46 5.05
C GLY A 126 -2.00 -14.71 4.23
N ILE A 127 -1.55 -13.76 3.41
CA ILE A 127 -2.41 -12.99 2.50
C ILE A 127 -2.62 -13.83 1.23
N LEU A 128 -3.89 -14.08 0.89
CA LEU A 128 -4.28 -14.76 -0.36
C LEU A 128 -4.52 -13.78 -1.51
N GLY A 129 -4.95 -12.56 -1.19
CA GLY A 129 -5.28 -11.54 -2.19
C GLY A 129 -5.94 -10.32 -1.56
N VAL A 130 -6.37 -9.40 -2.42
CA VAL A 130 -7.07 -8.17 -2.05
C VAL A 130 -8.35 -7.98 -2.86
N ILE A 131 -9.28 -7.21 -2.33
CA ILE A 131 -10.41 -6.64 -3.06
C ILE A 131 -10.17 -5.12 -3.04
N ASP A 132 -9.83 -4.56 -4.19
CA ASP A 132 -9.50 -3.13 -4.37
C ASP A 132 -10.65 -2.43 -5.09
N GLY A 133 -11.49 -1.74 -4.32
CA GLY A 133 -12.70 -1.09 -4.83
C GLY A 133 -13.78 -2.08 -5.27
N GLU A 134 -14.52 -1.68 -6.30
CA GLU A 134 -15.76 -2.33 -6.74
C GLU A 134 -15.60 -3.07 -8.08
N THR A 135 -16.55 -3.95 -8.38
CA THR A 135 -16.58 -4.67 -9.67
C THR A 135 -16.91 -3.73 -10.84
N PRO A 136 -16.35 -3.95 -12.04
CA PRO A 136 -16.69 -3.15 -13.22
C PRO A 136 -18.16 -3.33 -13.60
N LEU A 137 -18.81 -2.25 -14.03
CA LEU A 137 -20.22 -2.22 -14.43
C LEU A 137 -20.44 -2.24 -15.95
N GLY A 138 -19.38 -2.23 -16.75
CA GLY A 138 -19.42 -2.20 -18.20
C GLY A 138 -18.08 -1.82 -18.82
N GLU A 139 -18.07 -1.65 -20.15
CA GLU A 139 -16.91 -1.20 -20.92
C GLU A 139 -17.02 0.28 -21.28
N GLU A 140 -15.89 0.99 -21.42
CA GLU A 140 -15.88 2.41 -21.80
C GLU A 140 -16.29 2.62 -23.26
N GLY A 141 -17.15 3.62 -23.52
CA GLY A 141 -17.48 4.08 -24.87
C GLY A 141 -16.55 5.21 -25.34
N GLU A 142 -16.79 5.73 -26.55
CA GLU A 142 -15.99 6.84 -27.12
C GLU A 142 -15.99 8.10 -26.24
N LYS A 143 -17.11 8.37 -25.56
CA LYS A 143 -17.27 9.50 -24.64
C LYS A 143 -16.36 9.35 -23.42
N GLU A 144 -16.41 8.21 -22.74
CA GLU A 144 -15.61 7.93 -21.55
C GLU A 144 -14.11 7.90 -21.88
N ILE A 145 -13.73 7.39 -23.06
CA ILE A 145 -12.35 7.44 -23.58
C ILE A 145 -11.86 8.88 -23.71
N LYS A 146 -12.70 9.76 -24.26
CA LYS A 146 -12.39 11.19 -24.40
C LYS A 146 -12.20 11.84 -23.03
N GLU A 147 -13.14 11.61 -22.12
CA GLU A 147 -13.11 12.17 -20.75
C GLU A 147 -11.85 11.77 -19.98
N ARG A 148 -11.47 10.48 -19.95
CA ARG A 148 -10.27 10.05 -19.22
C ARG A 148 -8.97 10.59 -19.84
N LYS A 149 -8.93 10.77 -21.18
CA LYS A 149 -7.77 11.38 -21.86
C LYS A 149 -7.65 12.87 -21.55
N GLU A 150 -8.76 13.59 -21.56
CA GLU A 150 -8.81 15.01 -21.20
C GLU A 150 -8.43 15.22 -19.73
N PHE A 151 -8.94 14.37 -18.84
CA PHE A 151 -8.60 14.40 -17.42
C PHE A 151 -7.08 14.34 -17.19
N LEU A 152 -6.38 13.34 -17.75
CA LEU A 152 -4.93 13.18 -17.58
C LEU A 152 -4.12 14.39 -18.07
N ARG A 153 -4.59 15.12 -19.09
CA ARG A 153 -3.98 16.38 -19.55
C ARG A 153 -4.26 17.52 -18.60
N LYS A 154 -5.50 17.62 -18.12
CA LYS A 154 -5.93 18.63 -17.15
C LYS A 154 -5.13 18.56 -15.85
N ILE A 155 -4.81 17.36 -15.38
CA ILE A 155 -3.99 17.15 -14.17
C ILE A 155 -2.47 17.08 -14.47
N GLY A 156 -2.04 17.36 -15.71
CA GLY A 156 -0.63 17.57 -16.05
C GLY A 156 0.21 16.31 -16.30
N TYR A 157 -0.39 15.11 -16.30
CA TYR A 157 0.35 13.86 -16.59
C TYR A 157 0.61 13.63 -18.08
N LYS A 158 -0.06 14.37 -18.97
CA LYS A 158 0.11 14.29 -20.42
C LYS A 158 0.13 15.69 -21.03
N LEU A 159 0.99 15.90 -22.03
CA LEU A 159 1.02 17.15 -22.80
C LEU A 159 -0.24 17.28 -23.66
N ASN A 160 -0.69 18.52 -23.86
CA ASN A 160 -1.65 18.83 -24.91
C ASN A 160 -0.92 18.74 -26.25
N SER A 161 -1.46 17.93 -27.16
CA SER A 161 -1.05 17.89 -28.57
C SER A 161 -1.72 19.01 -29.33
#